data_AF-A0AAD5CLS3-F1
#
_entry.id   AF-A0AAD5CLS3-F1
#
_cell.length_a   1.000
_cell.length_b   1.000
_cell.length_c   1.000
_cell.angle_alpha   90.00
_cell.angle_beta   90.00
_cell.angle_gamma   90.00
#
_symmetry.space_group_name_H-M   'P 1'
#
loop_
_entity.id
_entity.type
_entity.pdbx_description
1 polymer ?
#
loop_
_entity_poly.entity_id
_entity_poly.type
_entity_poly.pdbx_seq_one_letter_code
_entity_poly.pdbx_strand_id
1 'polypeptide(L)'
;VQYQSNQFIDKNKDYVVPEHQDLLGDSKCSFVAGLFPPIAEESPKSSKFSSIGSRFKLQLQQLMETLSATEPHYIRCVKPNNQLKPAIFENVNILQQLRCGGVLEAIRISCAGYPTRRPFFEFVNRFGLLAPEVFDEKVACGKILEKKGIKGFQVGKTKVFLRAGQMAELDARRTEVLSNAAQIIQRRILTHIAHKQFIDTRKGSIVLQSFCRGRLAGKRFQELRRITAAIKIEKQFRKYHASKVYSKLRVSTLKMQATIRAMKAWKEFKRKKQTKAIIKMQ
;
A
#
# COMPACT_ATOMS: atom_id res chain seq x y z
N VAL A 1 45.64 20.00 -22.96
CA VAL A 1 46.67 19.28 -23.73
C VAL A 1 47.84 20.22 -23.92
N GLN A 2 49.07 19.78 -23.66
CA GLN A 2 50.28 20.58 -23.87
C GLN A 2 50.96 20.12 -25.16
N TYR A 3 51.27 21.06 -26.06
CA TYR A 3 51.98 20.76 -27.31
C TYR A 3 53.45 21.15 -27.17
N GLN A 4 54.34 20.27 -27.63
CA GLN A 4 55.76 20.57 -27.79
C GLN A 4 55.99 21.02 -29.24
N SER A 5 56.53 22.22 -29.45
CA SER A 5 56.66 22.84 -30.78
C SER A 5 57.83 22.32 -31.61
N ASN A 6 58.68 21.48 -31.05
CA ASN A 6 59.84 20.93 -31.74
C ASN A 6 59.42 20.22 -33.04
N GLN A 7 60.12 20.53 -34.14
CA GLN A 7 59.89 19.99 -35.49
C GLN A 7 58.53 20.34 -36.13
N PHE A 8 57.71 21.24 -35.56
CA PHE A 8 56.43 21.61 -36.17
C PHE A 8 56.59 22.20 -37.57
N ILE A 9 57.62 23.02 -37.77
CA ILE A 9 57.89 23.66 -39.06
C ILE A 9 58.25 22.62 -40.12
N ASP A 10 59.16 21.69 -39.79
CA ASP A 10 59.60 20.66 -40.74
C ASP A 10 58.48 19.66 -41.04
N LYS A 11 57.72 19.25 -40.02
CA LYS A 11 56.52 18.42 -40.18
C LYS A 11 55.44 19.11 -41.01
N ASN A 12 55.33 20.43 -40.99
CA ASN A 12 54.31 21.16 -41.74
C ASN A 12 54.72 21.47 -43.18
N LYS A 13 56.02 21.49 -43.48
CA LYS A 13 56.57 21.81 -44.80
C LYS A 13 56.29 20.75 -45.86
N ASP A 14 56.10 19.48 -45.46
CA ASP A 14 55.77 18.37 -46.37
C ASP A 14 56.68 18.33 -47.62
N TYR A 15 57.98 18.58 -47.42
CA TYR A 15 58.90 18.81 -48.52
C TYR A 15 59.13 17.50 -49.28
N VAL A 16 58.62 17.45 -50.50
CA VAL A 16 58.90 16.40 -51.48
C VAL A 16 59.90 16.97 -52.48
N VAL A 17 60.98 16.22 -52.70
CA VAL A 17 62.02 16.59 -53.65
C VAL A 17 61.49 16.30 -55.07
N PRO A 18 61.32 17.32 -55.94
CA PRO A 18 60.69 17.15 -57.26
C PRO A 18 61.36 16.08 -58.13
N GLU A 19 62.69 15.99 -58.09
CA GLU A 19 63.49 15.02 -58.85
C GLU A 19 63.14 13.57 -58.49
N HIS A 20 62.76 13.32 -57.24
CA HIS A 20 62.33 11.99 -56.81
C HIS A 20 60.92 11.68 -57.30
N GLN A 21 60.06 12.68 -57.41
CA GLN A 21 58.71 12.50 -57.95
C GLN A 21 58.75 12.20 -59.45
N ASP A 22 59.61 12.90 -60.20
CA ASP A 22 59.80 12.67 -61.64
C ASP A 22 60.39 11.27 -61.91
N LEU A 23 61.41 10.87 -61.14
CA LEU A 23 62.00 9.52 -61.24
C LEU A 23 60.97 8.41 -61.00
N LEU A 24 60.07 8.60 -60.03
CA LEU A 24 59.03 7.62 -59.69
C LEU A 24 57.88 7.62 -60.71
N GLY A 25 57.57 8.78 -61.30
CA GLY A 25 56.62 8.91 -62.41
C GLY A 25 57.08 8.19 -63.68
N ASP A 26 58.38 8.24 -63.99
CA ASP A 26 59.01 7.58 -65.15
C ASP A 26 59.25 6.07 -64.95
N SER A 27 58.77 5.50 -63.84
CA SER A 27 58.94 4.08 -63.55
C SER A 27 58.30 3.19 -64.61
N LYS A 28 59.02 2.15 -65.04
CA LYS A 28 58.49 1.12 -65.95
C LYS A 28 57.37 0.28 -65.32
N CYS A 29 57.22 0.34 -63.99
CA CYS A 29 56.13 -0.32 -63.29
C CYS A 29 54.89 0.57 -63.32
N SER A 30 53.85 0.16 -64.05
CA SER A 30 52.60 0.91 -64.19
C SER A 30 51.93 1.25 -62.86
N PHE A 31 52.04 0.38 -61.85
CA PHE A 31 51.55 0.65 -60.50
C PHE A 31 52.29 1.81 -59.84
N VAL A 32 53.62 1.86 -59.94
CA VAL A 32 54.44 2.92 -59.32
C VAL A 32 54.24 4.24 -60.04
N ALA A 33 54.30 4.25 -61.37
CA ALA A 33 54.03 5.45 -62.16
C ALA A 33 52.62 6.02 -61.90
N GLY A 34 51.64 5.14 -61.68
CA GLY A 34 50.26 5.55 -61.35
C GLY A 34 50.07 6.21 -59.98
N LEU A 35 50.99 5.99 -59.02
CA LEU A 35 50.94 6.63 -57.70
C LEU A 35 51.49 8.06 -57.70
N PHE A 36 52.29 8.41 -58.71
CA PHE A 36 52.96 9.71 -58.84
C PHE A 36 52.58 10.37 -60.17
N PRO A 37 51.31 10.79 -60.33
CA PRO A 37 50.88 11.44 -61.56
C PRO A 37 51.66 12.74 -61.79
N PRO A 38 51.92 13.11 -63.06
CA PRO A 38 52.59 14.36 -63.39
C PRO A 38 51.76 15.53 -62.86
N ILE A 39 52.42 16.43 -62.15
CA ILE A 39 51.80 17.63 -61.58
C ILE A 39 51.34 18.48 -62.76
N ALA A 40 50.05 18.82 -62.82
CA ALA A 40 49.55 19.75 -63.84
C ALA A 40 50.34 21.06 -63.74
N GLU A 41 50.85 21.57 -64.87
CA GLU A 41 51.62 22.82 -64.94
C GLU A 41 50.77 24.00 -64.45
N GLU A 42 50.78 24.27 -63.14
CA GLU A 42 50.25 25.50 -62.59
C GLU A 42 51.23 26.64 -62.91
N SER A 43 50.71 27.65 -63.61
CA SER A 43 51.44 28.85 -64.04
C SER A 43 52.40 29.45 -62.99
N PRO A 44 53.55 30.00 -63.39
CA PRO A 44 54.70 30.28 -62.51
C PRO A 44 54.53 31.49 -61.56
N LYS A 45 53.31 32.00 -61.34
CA LYS A 45 53.07 33.23 -60.55
C LYS A 45 52.34 33.04 -59.22
N SER A 46 52.01 31.81 -58.83
CA SER A 46 51.66 31.54 -57.43
C SER A 46 51.92 30.08 -57.06
N SER A 47 53.19 29.71 -56.95
CA SER A 47 53.58 28.52 -56.16
C SER A 47 53.26 28.81 -54.69
N LYS A 48 51.97 28.76 -54.33
CA LYS A 48 51.51 28.90 -52.95
C LYS A 48 52.02 27.68 -52.21
N PHE A 49 53.03 27.89 -51.38
CA PHE A 49 53.51 26.91 -50.43
C PHE A 49 52.32 26.21 -49.75
N SER A 50 52.08 24.96 -50.12
CA SER A 50 50.95 24.17 -49.66
C SER A 50 51.41 23.31 -48.49
N SER A 51 51.30 23.87 -47.29
CA SER A 51 51.63 23.15 -46.06
C SER A 51 50.62 22.05 -45.74
N ILE A 52 51.03 21.05 -44.94
CA ILE A 52 50.11 20.03 -44.40
C ILE A 52 48.94 20.67 -43.67
N GLY A 53 49.18 21.73 -42.88
CA GLY A 53 48.13 22.44 -42.16
C GLY A 53 47.08 23.07 -43.08
N SER A 54 47.51 23.69 -44.19
CA SER A 54 46.58 24.26 -45.17
C SER A 54 45.77 23.20 -45.90
N ARG A 55 46.40 22.06 -46.26
CA ARG A 55 45.71 20.93 -46.90
C ARG A 55 44.69 20.30 -45.96
N PHE A 56 45.09 20.04 -44.71
CA PHE A 56 44.21 19.49 -43.67
C PHE A 56 43.02 20.42 -43.39
N LYS A 57 43.26 21.74 -43.31
CA LYS A 57 42.16 22.72 -43.15
C LYS A 57 41.17 22.66 -44.30
N LEU A 58 41.65 22.61 -45.54
CA LEU A 58 40.79 22.55 -46.73
C LEU A 58 39.96 21.26 -46.76
N GLN A 59 40.60 20.11 -46.52
CA GLN A 59 39.92 18.81 -46.45
C GLN A 59 38.88 18.77 -45.32
N LEU A 60 39.22 19.31 -44.15
CA LEU A 60 38.28 19.40 -43.03
C LEU A 60 37.09 20.30 -43.36
N GLN A 61 37.31 21.42 -44.05
CA GLN A 61 36.23 22.30 -44.48
C GLN A 61 35.30 21.59 -45.48
N GLN A 62 35.84 20.93 -46.50
CA GLN A 62 35.06 20.15 -47.47
C GLN A 62 34.24 19.04 -46.80
N LEU A 63 34.83 18.37 -45.81
CA LEU A 63 34.13 17.37 -45.01
C LEU A 63 32.96 18.00 -44.22
N MET A 64 33.19 19.15 -43.56
CA MET A 64 32.15 19.84 -42.80
C MET A 64 31.01 20.35 -43.70
N GLU A 65 31.32 20.83 -44.90
CA GLU A 65 30.32 21.23 -45.90
C GLU A 65 29.45 20.04 -46.30
N THR A 66 30.07 18.89 -46.60
CA THR A 66 29.36 17.64 -46.92
C THR A 66 28.46 17.19 -45.77
N LEU A 67 28.97 17.19 -44.53
CA LEU A 67 28.19 16.80 -43.36
C LEU A 67 27.02 17.76 -43.09
N SER A 68 27.22 19.07 -43.30
CA SER A 68 26.19 20.09 -43.07
C SER A 68 25.02 20.01 -44.05
N ALA A 69 25.23 19.43 -45.23
CA ALA A 69 24.19 19.17 -46.22
C ALA A 69 23.34 17.92 -45.89
N THR A 70 23.71 17.15 -44.86
CA THR A 70 23.04 15.91 -44.46
C THR A 70 22.37 16.03 -43.08
N GLU A 71 21.53 15.06 -42.72
CA GLU A 71 21.01 14.92 -41.35
C GLU A 71 22.01 14.13 -40.49
N PRO A 72 22.62 14.74 -39.46
CA PRO A 72 23.65 14.07 -38.68
C PRO A 72 23.05 13.13 -37.62
N HIS A 73 23.54 11.90 -37.58
CA HIS A 73 23.28 10.93 -36.51
C HIS A 73 24.55 10.72 -35.68
N TYR A 74 24.47 10.91 -34.37
CA TYR A 74 25.64 10.86 -33.49
C TYR A 74 25.74 9.54 -32.73
N ILE A 75 26.89 8.87 -32.86
CA ILE A 75 27.27 7.70 -32.05
C ILE A 75 28.48 8.09 -31.20
N ARG A 76 28.39 7.90 -29.87
CA ARG A 76 29.48 8.19 -28.92
C ARG A 76 30.00 6.88 -28.33
N CYS A 77 31.20 6.50 -28.72
CA CYS A 77 31.86 5.32 -28.18
C CYS A 77 32.53 5.64 -26.83
N VAL A 78 32.43 4.72 -25.86
CA VAL A 78 33.05 4.85 -24.53
C VAL A 78 33.87 3.60 -24.25
N LYS A 79 35.14 3.79 -23.88
CA LYS A 79 36.04 2.72 -23.45
C LYS A 79 35.82 2.43 -21.96
N PRO A 80 35.37 1.22 -21.57
CA PRO A 80 34.97 0.95 -20.19
C PRO A 80 36.15 0.80 -19.22
N ASN A 81 37.30 0.33 -19.72
CA ASN A 81 38.53 0.18 -18.94
C ASN A 81 39.75 0.18 -19.88
N ASN A 82 40.93 0.49 -19.34
CA ASN A 82 42.18 0.46 -20.10
C ASN A 82 42.81 -0.93 -20.22
N GLN A 83 42.34 -1.91 -19.45
CA GLN A 83 42.86 -3.28 -19.42
C GLN A 83 42.33 -4.16 -20.56
N LEU A 84 41.40 -3.64 -21.38
CA LEU A 84 40.75 -4.38 -22.47
C LEU A 84 40.01 -5.65 -22.00
N LYS A 85 39.49 -5.64 -20.76
CA LYS A 85 38.77 -6.76 -20.18
C LYS A 85 37.26 -6.55 -20.18
N PRO A 86 36.45 -7.60 -20.39
CA PRO A 86 35.01 -7.50 -20.25
C PRO A 86 34.60 -7.22 -18.79
N ALA A 87 33.43 -6.63 -18.60
CA ALA A 87 32.79 -6.37 -17.29
C ALA A 87 33.57 -5.52 -16.28
N ILE A 88 34.69 -4.89 -16.66
CA ILE A 88 35.38 -3.91 -15.82
C ILE A 88 34.94 -2.50 -16.21
N PHE A 89 34.42 -1.75 -15.24
CA PHE A 89 33.92 -0.38 -15.42
C PHE A 89 34.73 0.61 -14.57
N GLU A 90 35.60 1.40 -15.20
CA GLU A 90 36.45 2.39 -14.54
C GLU A 90 35.77 3.77 -14.51
N ASN A 91 35.07 4.07 -13.42
CA ASN A 91 34.27 5.29 -13.24
C ASN A 91 35.00 6.58 -13.63
N VAL A 92 36.25 6.76 -13.18
CA VAL A 92 37.01 8.00 -13.41
C VAL A 92 37.32 8.21 -14.89
N ASN A 93 37.78 7.16 -15.57
CA ASN A 93 38.12 7.19 -16.99
C ASN A 93 36.88 7.42 -17.85
N ILE A 94 35.76 6.79 -17.50
CA ILE A 94 34.49 6.96 -18.21
C ILE A 94 33.94 8.37 -17.99
N LEU A 95 33.97 8.89 -16.76
CA LEU A 95 33.51 10.24 -16.46
C LEU A 95 34.32 11.29 -17.25
N GLN A 96 35.64 11.10 -17.35
CA GLN A 96 36.49 11.96 -18.18
C GLN A 96 36.12 11.87 -19.66
N GLN A 97 35.87 10.67 -20.19
CA GLN A 97 35.40 10.48 -21.57
C GLN A 97 34.05 11.16 -21.82
N LEU A 98 33.10 11.07 -20.89
CA LEU A 98 31.80 11.73 -21.01
C LEU A 98 31.90 13.27 -20.98
N ARG A 99 32.86 13.80 -20.22
CA ARG A 99 33.20 15.24 -20.22
C ARG A 99 33.81 15.66 -21.55
N CYS A 100 34.89 14.99 -21.97
CA CYS A 100 35.60 15.32 -23.22
C CYS A 100 34.76 15.06 -24.48
N GLY A 101 33.88 14.07 -24.44
CA GLY A 101 32.95 13.73 -25.53
C GLY A 101 31.71 14.63 -25.60
N GLY A 102 31.58 15.60 -24.69
CA GLY A 102 30.46 16.57 -24.68
C GLY A 102 29.11 15.99 -24.26
N VAL A 103 29.07 14.74 -23.76
CA VAL A 103 27.81 14.08 -23.36
C VAL A 103 27.19 14.79 -22.16
N LEU A 104 27.99 15.12 -21.15
CA LEU A 104 27.48 15.85 -19.98
C LEU A 104 26.99 17.26 -20.35
N GLU A 105 27.63 17.89 -21.32
CA GLU A 105 27.27 19.22 -21.80
C GLU A 105 25.95 19.19 -22.60
N ALA A 106 25.77 18.17 -23.45
CA ALA A 106 24.52 17.93 -24.13
C ALA A 106 23.36 17.65 -23.14
N ILE A 107 23.63 16.87 -22.07
CA ILE A 107 22.67 16.65 -20.98
C ILE A 107 22.36 17.98 -20.28
N ARG A 108 23.36 18.79 -19.96
CA ARG A 108 23.20 20.09 -19.31
C ARG A 108 22.27 21.02 -20.11
N ILE A 109 22.49 21.13 -21.42
CA ILE A 109 21.63 21.90 -22.33
C ILE A 109 20.21 21.32 -22.37
N SER A 110 20.08 19.99 -22.41
CA SER A 110 18.78 19.31 -22.39
C SER A 110 18.00 19.58 -21.10
N CYS A 111 18.69 19.56 -19.95
CA CYS A 111 18.11 19.83 -18.63
C CYS A 111 17.71 21.29 -18.43
N ALA A 112 18.37 22.24 -19.09
CA ALA A 112 17.96 23.65 -19.08
C ALA A 112 16.63 23.88 -19.82
N GLY A 113 16.28 23.00 -20.76
CA GLY A 113 14.99 22.98 -21.44
C GLY A 113 13.96 22.09 -20.74
N TYR A 114 13.40 21.15 -21.50
CA TYR A 114 12.41 20.18 -21.02
C TYR A 114 12.93 18.75 -21.25
N PRO A 115 13.71 18.20 -20.30
CA PRO A 115 14.32 16.88 -20.44
C PRO A 115 13.28 15.76 -20.41
N THR A 116 12.15 15.97 -19.72
CA THR A 116 11.08 14.98 -19.61
C THR A 116 9.98 15.28 -20.62
N ARG A 117 9.70 14.32 -21.50
CA ARG A 117 8.70 14.44 -22.57
C ARG A 117 7.84 13.19 -22.57
N ARG A 118 6.52 13.33 -22.41
CA ARG A 118 5.59 12.19 -22.33
C ARG A 118 4.41 12.37 -23.27
N PRO A 119 4.00 11.33 -24.02
CA PRO A 119 2.71 11.33 -24.71
C PRO A 119 1.56 11.59 -23.75
N PHE A 120 0.48 12.23 -24.22
CA PHE A 120 -0.66 12.57 -23.37
C PHE A 120 -1.30 11.33 -22.74
N PHE A 121 -1.59 10.29 -23.52
CA PHE A 121 -2.09 9.02 -23.03
C PHE A 121 -1.28 8.44 -21.86
N GLU A 122 0.05 8.35 -21.98
CA GLU A 122 0.91 7.83 -20.89
C GLU A 122 0.82 8.71 -19.63
N PHE A 123 0.78 10.03 -19.81
CA PHE A 123 0.72 10.98 -18.71
C PHE A 123 -0.62 10.90 -17.97
N VAL A 124 -1.73 10.87 -18.71
CA VAL A 124 -3.08 10.78 -18.15
C VAL A 124 -3.33 9.42 -17.51
N ASN A 125 -2.86 8.33 -18.09
CA ASN A 125 -2.97 7.00 -17.47
C ASN A 125 -2.26 6.96 -16.11
N ARG A 126 -1.07 7.58 -16.01
CA ARG A 126 -0.30 7.61 -14.75
C ARG A 126 -0.86 8.58 -13.72
N PHE A 127 -1.23 9.79 -14.14
CA PHE A 127 -1.54 10.91 -13.24
C PHE A 127 -3.02 11.34 -13.27
N GLY A 128 -3.87 10.70 -14.06
CA GLY A 128 -5.30 11.03 -14.19
C GLY A 128 -6.05 11.00 -12.86
N LEU A 129 -5.60 10.17 -11.92
CA LEU A 129 -6.15 10.14 -10.55
C LEU A 129 -6.01 11.48 -9.80
N LEU A 130 -5.06 12.34 -10.20
CA LEU A 130 -4.85 13.66 -9.61
C LEU A 130 -5.91 14.68 -10.07
N ALA A 131 -6.57 14.44 -11.21
CA ALA A 131 -7.66 15.25 -11.73
C ALA A 131 -8.66 14.38 -12.51
N PRO A 132 -9.56 13.65 -11.81
CA PRO A 132 -10.50 12.71 -12.43
C PRO A 132 -11.65 13.36 -13.22
N GLU A 133 -11.74 14.68 -13.24
CA GLU A 133 -12.88 15.45 -13.78
C GLU A 133 -12.86 15.59 -15.32
N VAL A 134 -11.80 15.12 -16.01
CA VAL A 134 -11.53 15.48 -17.41
C VAL A 134 -11.18 14.25 -18.22
N PHE A 135 -11.86 14.07 -19.34
CA PHE A 135 -11.69 12.92 -20.23
C PHE A 135 -10.80 13.19 -21.45
N ASP A 136 -10.77 14.44 -21.95
CA ASP A 136 -9.88 14.79 -23.07
C ASP A 136 -8.41 14.81 -22.63
N GLU A 137 -7.55 14.05 -23.29
CA GLU A 137 -6.19 13.77 -22.82
C GLU A 137 -5.33 15.03 -22.72
N LYS A 138 -5.45 15.93 -23.70
CA LYS A 138 -4.64 17.16 -23.75
C LYS A 138 -5.08 18.14 -22.66
N VAL A 139 -6.38 18.37 -22.52
CA VAL A 139 -6.94 19.24 -21.47
C VAL A 139 -6.71 18.64 -20.08
N ALA A 140 -6.77 17.31 -19.94
CA ALA A 140 -6.46 16.61 -18.70
C ALA A 140 -5.00 16.84 -18.28
N CYS A 141 -4.04 16.75 -19.21
CA CYS A 141 -2.63 17.03 -18.90
C CYS A 141 -2.42 18.44 -18.32
N GLY A 142 -3.00 19.46 -18.95
CA GLY A 142 -2.92 20.85 -18.47
C GLY A 142 -3.55 21.02 -17.09
N LYS A 143 -4.78 20.53 -16.91
CA LYS A 143 -5.51 20.64 -15.64
C LYS A 143 -4.83 19.89 -14.49
N ILE A 144 -4.23 18.72 -14.74
CA ILE A 144 -3.46 17.99 -13.71
C ILE A 144 -2.31 18.86 -13.19
N LEU A 145 -1.58 19.49 -14.10
CA LEU A 145 -0.42 20.31 -13.78
C LEU A 145 -0.82 21.61 -13.06
N GLU A 146 -1.87 22.27 -13.51
CA GLU A 146 -2.43 23.47 -12.87
C GLU A 146 -2.99 23.18 -11.48
N LYS A 147 -3.81 22.14 -11.33
CA LYS A 147 -4.42 21.75 -10.04
C LYS A 147 -3.38 21.36 -9.00
N LYS A 148 -2.21 20.88 -9.42
CA LYS A 148 -1.08 20.56 -8.54
C LYS A 148 -0.05 21.67 -8.43
N GLY A 149 -0.25 22.81 -9.09
CA GLY A 149 0.61 23.98 -8.99
C GLY A 149 2.01 23.78 -9.58
N ILE A 150 2.19 22.84 -10.50
CA ILE A 150 3.48 22.57 -11.13
C ILE A 150 3.79 23.72 -12.08
N LYS A 151 4.89 24.44 -11.84
CA LYS A 151 5.32 25.58 -12.67
C LYS A 151 6.40 25.16 -13.66
N GLY A 152 6.37 25.69 -14.88
CA GLY A 152 7.41 25.46 -15.88
C GLY A 152 7.20 24.18 -16.67
N PHE A 153 5.95 23.88 -17.02
CA PHE A 153 5.59 22.84 -18.00
C PHE A 153 5.18 23.51 -19.32
N GLN A 154 5.16 22.72 -20.39
CA GLN A 154 4.58 23.12 -21.67
C GLN A 154 3.77 21.96 -22.26
N VAL A 155 2.61 22.27 -22.84
CA VAL A 155 1.75 21.28 -23.52
C VAL A 155 1.94 21.44 -25.03
N GLY A 156 2.55 20.44 -25.66
CA GLY A 156 2.79 20.42 -27.10
C GLY A 156 1.57 19.98 -27.91
N LYS A 157 1.82 19.49 -29.13
CA LYS A 157 0.77 18.91 -29.99
C LYS A 157 0.40 17.48 -29.59
N THR A 158 1.40 16.66 -29.24
CA THR A 158 1.23 15.23 -28.93
C THR A 158 1.80 14.81 -27.58
N LYS A 159 2.56 15.70 -26.93
CA LYS A 159 3.33 15.40 -25.72
C LYS A 159 3.29 16.56 -24.73
N VAL A 160 3.41 16.22 -23.45
CA VAL A 160 3.67 17.17 -22.37
C VAL A 160 5.17 17.23 -22.06
N PHE A 161 5.65 18.42 -21.80
CA PHE A 161 7.06 18.75 -21.59
C PHE A 161 7.24 19.29 -20.17
N LEU A 162 8.13 18.65 -19.42
CA LEU A 162 8.39 18.95 -18.01
C LEU A 162 9.87 19.26 -17.79
N ARG A 163 10.14 20.23 -16.92
CA ARG A 163 11.48 20.52 -16.40
C ARG A 163 11.94 19.41 -15.45
N ALA A 164 13.25 19.38 -15.19
CA ALA A 164 13.83 18.45 -14.23
C ALA A 164 13.15 18.56 -12.85
N GLY A 165 12.92 17.42 -12.19
CA GLY A 165 12.30 17.34 -10.86
C GLY A 165 10.76 17.28 -10.85
N GLN A 166 10.08 17.91 -11.81
CA GLN A 166 8.60 17.97 -11.80
C GLN A 166 7.92 16.60 -11.90
N MET A 167 8.51 15.66 -12.65
CA MET A 167 7.99 14.30 -12.72
C MET A 167 8.02 13.62 -11.34
N ALA A 168 9.12 13.80 -10.60
CA ALA A 168 9.26 13.24 -9.25
C ALA A 168 8.27 13.89 -8.27
N GLU A 169 8.02 15.20 -8.41
CA GLU A 169 7.01 15.90 -7.62
C GLU A 169 5.60 15.35 -7.89
N LEU A 170 5.23 15.13 -9.16
CA LEU A 170 3.96 14.51 -9.53
C LEU A 170 3.83 13.08 -8.97
N ASP A 171 4.90 12.29 -9.02
CA ASP A 171 4.92 10.94 -8.44
C ASP A 171 4.76 10.95 -6.91
N ALA A 172 5.34 11.94 -6.23
CA ALA A 172 5.14 12.12 -4.79
C ALA A 172 3.66 12.44 -4.47
N ARG A 173 3.05 13.38 -5.21
CA ARG A 173 1.62 13.72 -5.07
C ARG A 173 0.70 12.52 -5.36
N ARG A 174 1.05 11.73 -6.37
CA ARG A 174 0.33 10.49 -6.72
C ARG A 174 0.37 9.48 -5.58
N THR A 175 1.56 9.28 -5.00
CA THR A 175 1.78 8.37 -3.87
C THR A 175 0.99 8.80 -2.64
N GLU A 176 0.93 10.11 -2.36
CA GLU A 176 0.14 10.68 -1.26
C GLU A 176 -1.36 10.35 -1.40
N VAL A 177 -1.96 10.59 -2.57
CA VAL A 177 -3.38 10.29 -2.82
C VAL A 177 -3.68 8.80 -2.68
N LEU A 178 -2.83 7.94 -3.23
CA LEU A 178 -2.99 6.48 -3.14
C LEU A 178 -2.86 5.99 -1.69
N SER A 179 -1.91 6.53 -0.94
CA SER A 179 -1.73 6.21 0.48
C SER A 179 -2.96 6.59 1.31
N ASN A 180 -3.50 7.80 1.09
CA ASN A 180 -4.71 8.25 1.77
C ASN A 180 -5.92 7.36 1.44
N ALA A 181 -6.11 6.99 0.17
CA ALA A 181 -7.17 6.08 -0.23
C ALA A 181 -7.02 4.70 0.44
N ALA A 182 -5.81 4.15 0.47
CA ALA A 182 -5.52 2.89 1.15
C ALA A 182 -5.83 2.97 2.66
N GLN A 183 -5.46 4.06 3.32
CA GLN A 183 -5.77 4.28 4.73
C GLN A 183 -7.28 4.32 5.00
N ILE A 184 -8.07 4.98 4.14
CA ILE A 184 -9.54 5.02 4.28
C ILE A 184 -10.13 3.61 4.19
N ILE A 185 -9.69 2.83 3.19
CA ILE A 185 -10.14 1.45 2.98
C ILE A 185 -9.78 0.59 4.19
N GLN A 186 -8.51 0.65 4.63
CA GLN A 186 -8.01 -0.08 5.79
C GLN A 186 -8.80 0.27 7.05
N ARG A 187 -8.98 1.56 7.36
CA ARG A 187 -9.77 2.01 8.52
C ARG A 187 -11.19 1.46 8.48
N ARG A 188 -11.87 1.51 7.32
CA ARG A 188 -13.24 1.04 7.20
C ARG A 188 -13.36 -0.47 7.39
N ILE A 189 -12.43 -1.23 6.85
CA ILE A 189 -12.37 -2.70 7.03
C ILE A 189 -12.10 -3.05 8.49
N LEU A 190 -11.11 -2.41 9.13
CA LEU A 190 -10.78 -2.65 10.53
C LEU A 190 -11.95 -2.32 11.45
N THR A 191 -12.63 -1.19 11.23
CA THR A 191 -13.85 -0.84 11.98
C THR A 191 -14.96 -1.86 11.78
N HIS A 192 -15.17 -2.34 10.55
CA HIS A 192 -16.18 -3.37 10.28
C HIS A 192 -15.88 -4.68 11.03
N ILE A 193 -14.62 -5.14 11.00
CA ILE A 193 -14.19 -6.35 11.71
C ILE A 193 -14.39 -6.19 13.22
N ALA A 194 -13.93 -5.07 13.80
CA ALA A 194 -14.07 -4.80 15.22
C ALA A 194 -15.54 -4.71 15.66
N HIS A 195 -16.39 -4.05 14.87
CA HIS A 195 -17.82 -3.94 15.16
C HIS A 195 -18.53 -5.31 15.12
N LYS A 196 -18.18 -6.16 14.15
CA LYS A 196 -18.70 -7.53 14.07
C LYS A 196 -18.31 -8.33 15.31
N GLN A 197 -17.03 -8.32 15.69
CA GLN A 197 -16.54 -9.00 16.90
C GLN A 197 -17.25 -8.50 18.17
N PHE A 198 -17.46 -7.19 18.30
CA PHE A 198 -18.19 -6.60 19.42
C PHE A 198 -19.65 -7.08 19.48
N ILE A 199 -20.36 -7.09 18.35
CA ILE A 199 -21.75 -7.57 18.29
C ILE A 199 -21.83 -9.03 18.69
N ASP A 200 -20.93 -9.87 18.18
CA ASP A 200 -20.93 -11.32 18.47
C ASP A 200 -20.64 -11.58 19.95
N THR A 201 -19.66 -10.86 20.52
CA THR A 201 -19.34 -10.92 21.96
C THR A 201 -20.51 -10.46 22.83
N ARG A 202 -21.19 -9.36 22.43
CA ARG A 202 -22.36 -8.83 23.12
C ARG A 202 -23.53 -9.83 23.10
N LYS A 203 -23.80 -10.45 21.94
CA LYS A 203 -24.84 -11.50 21.83
C LYS A 203 -24.53 -12.67 22.75
N GLY A 204 -23.29 -13.17 22.74
CA GLY A 204 -22.84 -14.24 23.63
C GLY A 204 -23.02 -13.87 25.12
N SER A 205 -22.69 -12.63 25.47
CA SER A 205 -22.83 -12.12 26.84
C SER A 205 -24.30 -12.04 27.29
N ILE A 206 -25.20 -11.59 26.41
CA ILE A 206 -26.65 -11.53 26.71
C ILE A 206 -27.22 -12.93 26.93
N VAL A 207 -26.82 -13.92 26.11
CA VAL A 207 -27.24 -15.32 26.27
C VAL A 207 -26.74 -15.90 27.59
N LEU A 208 -25.48 -15.64 27.96
CA LEU A 208 -24.93 -16.07 29.24
C LEU A 208 -25.68 -15.42 30.41
N GLN A 209 -25.93 -14.11 30.33
CA GLN A 209 -26.67 -13.37 31.35
C GLN A 209 -28.10 -13.89 31.52
N SER A 210 -28.81 -14.23 30.43
CA SER A 210 -30.17 -14.77 30.51
C SER A 210 -30.18 -16.14 31.17
N PHE A 211 -29.22 -17.00 30.86
CA PHE A 211 -29.06 -18.31 31.52
C PHE A 211 -28.78 -18.15 33.02
N CYS A 212 -27.86 -17.26 33.40
CA CYS A 212 -27.56 -16.97 34.81
C CYS A 212 -28.79 -16.46 35.57
N ARG A 213 -29.53 -15.50 34.99
CA ARG A 213 -30.78 -14.97 35.57
C ARG A 213 -31.82 -16.08 35.73
N GLY A 214 -31.99 -16.92 34.71
CA GLY A 214 -32.90 -18.07 34.75
C GLY A 214 -32.53 -19.07 35.86
N ARG A 215 -31.24 -19.40 36.00
CA ARG A 215 -30.75 -20.32 37.04
C ARG A 215 -30.92 -19.74 38.45
N LEU A 216 -30.70 -18.44 38.64
CA LEU A 216 -30.94 -17.75 39.92
C LEU A 216 -32.44 -17.78 40.28
N ALA A 217 -33.32 -17.46 39.33
CA ALA A 217 -34.77 -17.54 39.53
C ALA A 217 -35.23 -18.96 39.87
N GLY A 218 -34.69 -19.97 39.16
CA GLY A 218 -34.97 -21.39 39.43
C GLY A 218 -34.55 -21.83 40.83
N LYS A 219 -33.36 -21.43 41.30
CA LYS A 219 -32.92 -21.70 42.68
C LYS A 219 -33.88 -21.09 43.70
N ARG A 220 -34.24 -19.81 43.52
CA ARG A 220 -35.17 -19.10 44.42
C ARG A 220 -36.56 -19.75 44.45
N PHE A 221 -37.05 -20.20 43.30
CA PHE A 221 -38.32 -20.93 43.22
C PHE A 221 -38.27 -22.27 43.96
N GLN A 222 -37.19 -23.04 43.80
CA GLN A 222 -37.02 -24.31 44.53
C GLN A 222 -36.98 -24.10 46.05
N GLU A 223 -36.32 -23.04 46.52
CA GLU A 223 -36.28 -22.67 47.93
C GLU A 223 -37.67 -22.33 48.47
N LEU A 224 -38.42 -21.46 47.76
CA LEU A 224 -39.82 -21.16 48.11
C LEU A 224 -40.70 -22.40 48.11
N ARG A 225 -40.49 -23.33 47.17
CA ARG A 225 -41.24 -24.59 47.10
C ARG A 225 -40.94 -25.49 48.30
N ARG A 226 -39.68 -25.55 48.73
CA ARG A 226 -39.26 -26.28 49.94
C ARG A 226 -39.85 -25.68 51.21
N ILE A 227 -39.77 -24.36 51.37
CA ILE A 227 -40.37 -23.64 52.52
C ILE A 227 -41.88 -23.88 52.56
N THR A 228 -42.56 -23.73 51.42
CA THR A 228 -44.01 -23.94 51.34
C THR A 228 -44.39 -25.40 51.67
N ALA A 229 -43.62 -26.37 51.19
CA ALA A 229 -43.84 -27.78 51.51
C ALA A 229 -43.64 -28.07 53.01
N ALA A 230 -42.58 -27.52 53.62
CA ALA A 230 -42.34 -27.62 55.06
C ALA A 230 -43.51 -27.04 55.86
N ILE A 231 -43.99 -25.83 55.52
CA ILE A 231 -45.15 -25.20 56.17
C ILE A 231 -46.40 -26.07 56.03
N LYS A 232 -46.66 -26.69 54.86
CA LYS A 232 -47.79 -27.60 54.67
C LYS A 232 -47.70 -28.83 55.57
N ILE A 233 -46.51 -29.44 55.67
CA ILE A 233 -46.27 -30.61 56.52
C ILE A 233 -46.48 -30.24 57.99
N GLU A 234 -45.85 -29.15 58.46
CA GLU A 234 -46.01 -28.66 59.84
C GLU A 234 -47.47 -28.33 60.17
N LYS A 235 -48.17 -27.63 59.26
CA LYS A 235 -49.59 -27.30 59.43
C LYS A 235 -50.42 -28.58 59.58
N GLN A 236 -50.21 -29.57 58.72
CA GLN A 236 -50.95 -30.82 58.76
C GLN A 236 -50.63 -31.63 60.02
N PHE A 237 -49.38 -31.65 60.45
CA PHE A 237 -48.96 -32.29 61.69
C PHE A 237 -49.59 -31.64 62.92
N ARG A 238 -49.55 -30.29 63.02
CA ARG A 238 -50.20 -29.54 64.10
C ARG A 238 -51.70 -29.81 64.16
N LYS A 239 -52.39 -29.83 63.00
CA LYS A 239 -53.81 -30.20 62.91
C LYS A 239 -54.06 -31.63 63.40
N TYR A 240 -53.27 -32.60 62.94
CA TYR A 240 -53.39 -34.00 63.36
C TYR A 240 -53.19 -34.15 64.87
N HIS A 241 -52.15 -33.52 65.43
CA HIS A 241 -51.85 -33.55 66.85
C HIS A 241 -53.01 -32.97 67.69
N ALA A 242 -53.49 -31.77 67.33
CA ALA A 242 -54.63 -31.14 68.01
C ALA A 242 -55.89 -32.01 67.94
N SER A 243 -56.21 -32.59 66.77
CA SER A 243 -57.36 -33.48 66.59
C SER A 243 -57.22 -34.77 67.43
N LYS A 244 -56.03 -35.35 67.51
CA LYS A 244 -55.76 -36.55 68.34
C LYS A 244 -55.93 -36.26 69.83
N VAL A 245 -55.41 -35.12 70.31
CA VAL A 245 -55.58 -34.68 71.71
C VAL A 245 -57.06 -34.43 72.02
N TYR A 246 -57.76 -33.68 71.16
CA TYR A 246 -59.19 -33.41 71.32
C TYR A 246 -60.04 -34.68 71.31
N SER A 247 -59.79 -35.62 70.39
CA SER A 247 -60.50 -36.90 70.34
C SER A 247 -60.30 -37.73 71.61
N LYS A 248 -59.06 -37.80 72.15
CA LYS A 248 -58.80 -38.46 73.45
C LYS A 248 -59.58 -37.81 74.58
N LEU A 249 -59.53 -36.48 74.69
CA LEU A 249 -60.26 -35.73 75.71
C LEU A 249 -61.77 -35.95 75.60
N ARG A 250 -62.33 -35.87 74.37
CA ARG A 250 -63.75 -36.09 74.09
C ARG A 250 -64.19 -37.49 74.51
N VAL A 251 -63.44 -38.54 74.18
CA VAL A 251 -63.76 -39.92 74.58
C VAL A 251 -63.74 -40.05 76.11
N SER A 252 -62.74 -39.50 76.79
CA SER A 252 -62.67 -39.50 78.26
C SER A 252 -63.86 -38.76 78.90
N THR A 253 -64.19 -37.56 78.41
CA THR A 253 -65.33 -36.78 78.91
C THR A 253 -66.66 -37.49 78.65
N LEU A 254 -66.86 -38.08 77.47
CA LEU A 254 -68.07 -38.85 77.17
C LEU A 254 -68.22 -40.08 78.08
N LYS A 255 -67.11 -40.80 78.36
CA LYS A 255 -67.12 -41.90 79.33
C LYS A 255 -67.53 -41.42 80.72
N MET A 256 -66.94 -40.32 81.19
CA MET A 256 -67.25 -39.73 82.49
C MET A 256 -68.70 -39.20 82.57
N GLN A 257 -69.20 -38.58 81.51
CA GLN A 257 -70.61 -38.16 81.44
C GLN A 257 -71.55 -39.36 81.42
N ALA A 258 -71.22 -40.43 80.71
CA ALA A 258 -72.00 -41.66 80.68
C ALA A 258 -72.05 -42.33 82.05
N THR A 259 -70.93 -42.40 82.79
CA THR A 259 -70.92 -42.94 84.16
C THR A 259 -71.72 -42.08 85.12
N ILE A 260 -71.62 -40.75 85.04
CA ILE A 260 -72.44 -39.84 85.86
C ILE A 260 -73.94 -40.00 85.55
N ARG A 261 -74.32 -40.06 84.27
CA ARG A 261 -75.71 -40.30 83.86
C ARG A 261 -76.22 -41.66 84.34
N ALA A 262 -75.40 -42.72 84.23
CA ALA A 262 -75.72 -44.04 84.75
C ALA A 262 -75.91 -44.02 86.28
N MET A 263 -75.02 -43.37 87.03
CA MET A 263 -75.14 -43.19 88.48
C MET A 263 -76.41 -42.42 88.87
N LYS A 264 -76.75 -41.35 88.14
CA LYS A 264 -78.00 -40.59 88.37
C LYS A 264 -79.23 -41.46 88.13
N ALA A 265 -79.28 -42.19 87.01
CA ALA A 265 -80.35 -43.14 86.71
C ALA A 265 -80.47 -44.25 87.77
N TRP A 266 -79.33 -44.75 88.28
CA TRP A 266 -79.29 -45.76 89.34
C TRP A 266 -79.80 -45.22 90.68
N LYS A 267 -79.45 -43.98 91.05
CA LYS A 267 -80.01 -43.29 92.23
C LYS A 267 -81.53 -43.09 92.09
N GLU A 268 -82.02 -42.65 90.93
CA GLU A 268 -83.45 -42.52 90.67
C GLU A 268 -84.18 -43.87 90.73
N PHE A 269 -83.60 -44.93 90.16
CA PHE A 269 -84.13 -46.29 90.24
C PHE A 269 -84.20 -46.78 91.70
N LYS A 270 -83.14 -46.56 92.48
CA LYS A 270 -83.10 -46.92 93.91
C LYS A 270 -84.17 -46.16 94.70
N ARG A 271 -84.35 -44.85 94.43
CA ARG A 271 -85.41 -44.03 95.03
C ARG A 271 -86.81 -44.57 94.67
N LYS A 272 -87.06 -44.89 93.40
CA LYS A 272 -88.32 -45.50 92.94
C LYS A 272 -88.58 -46.87 93.58
N LYS A 273 -87.54 -47.69 93.78
CA LYS A 273 -87.65 -48.99 94.47
C LYS A 273 -87.99 -48.81 95.95
N GLN A 274 -87.38 -47.83 96.62
CA GLN A 274 -87.66 -47.49 98.02
C GLN A 274 -89.08 -46.93 98.20
N THR A 275 -89.55 -46.00 97.37
CA THR A 275 -90.94 -45.52 97.42
C THR A 275 -91.94 -46.63 97.12
N LYS A 276 -91.64 -47.53 96.17
CA LYS A 276 -92.50 -48.70 95.89
C LYS A 276 -92.53 -49.72 97.04
N ALA A 277 -91.45 -49.83 97.83
CA ALA A 277 -91.42 -50.65 99.05
C ALA A 277 -92.21 -50.00 100.19
N ILE A 278 -92.14 -48.67 100.34
CA ILE A 278 -92.91 -47.89 101.32
C ILE A 278 -94.42 -47.98 101.01
N ILE A 279 -94.82 -47.85 99.74
CA ILE A 279 -96.24 -48.00 99.30
C ILE A 279 -96.76 -49.43 99.50
N LYS A 280 -95.89 -50.45 99.55
CA LYS A 280 -96.26 -51.84 99.85
C LYS A 280 -96.35 -52.15 101.36
N MET A 281 -95.88 -51.25 102.22
CA MET A 281 -95.92 -51.37 103.68
C MET A 281 -97.07 -50.55 104.32
N GLN A 282 -97.76 -49.73 103.53
CA GLN A 282 -99.07 -49.13 103.85
C GLN A 282 -100.19 -50.02 103.31
#